data_AF-D8TWS7-F1
#
_entry.id   AF-D8TWS7-F1
#
_cell.length_a   1.000
_cell.length_b   1.000
_cell.length_c   1.000
_cell.angle_alpha   90.00
_cell.angle_beta   90.00
_cell.angle_gamma   90.00
#
_symmetry.space_group_name_H-M   'P 1'
#
loop_
_entity.id
_entity.type
_entity.pdbx_description
1 polymer ?
#
loop_
_entity_poly.entity_id
_entity_poly.type
_entity_poly.pdbx_seq_one_letter_code
_entity_poly.pdbx_strand_id
1 'polypeptide(L)'
;MARRKAASSCWRGEPSTSSAVMPVISLPLLLLATLMMATCATGDDDLPNLALRQATYASSVNWTWEVSTYLYPGYAVDGVTEYPSPLHASTLSLFHSEASDPTPWISVDLGAVALVKRVVIINRRDCCQDRLRNAELRIGNVSITNAAGGGDTRNITGNPLVWQQDAGTYINASATIPFDTPKVGRWVTLQIKQPTLQITEIQVFGYYAASAGQQRLYIRCNSSGRRRPR
;
A
#
# COMPACT_ATOMS: atom_id res chain seq x y z
N MET A 1 13.65 75.83 -54.49
CA MET A 1 13.87 74.37 -54.33
C MET A 1 13.80 74.08 -52.83
N ALA A 2 13.15 73.04 -52.28
CA ALA A 2 12.46 71.91 -52.88
C ALA A 2 11.14 71.54 -52.14
N ARG A 3 10.41 70.57 -52.70
CA ARG A 3 9.02 70.14 -52.49
C ARG A 3 8.68 69.55 -51.09
N ARG A 4 7.46 69.81 -50.57
CA ARG A 4 6.29 68.90 -50.29
C ARG A 4 6.52 67.78 -49.23
N LYS A 5 5.54 67.31 -48.43
CA LYS A 5 4.05 67.43 -48.40
C LYS A 5 3.51 67.08 -46.97
N ALA A 6 2.23 67.34 -46.71
CA ALA A 6 1.48 66.92 -45.49
C ALA A 6 1.25 65.37 -45.43
N ALA A 7 0.70 64.73 -44.38
CA ALA A 7 -0.01 65.14 -43.15
C ALA A 7 0.30 64.13 -41.99
N SER A 8 -0.42 63.93 -40.87
CA SER A 8 -1.75 64.36 -40.34
C SER A 8 -1.85 64.20 -38.79
N SER A 9 -3.04 64.47 -38.23
CA SER A 9 -3.58 64.20 -36.88
C SER A 9 -3.32 62.80 -36.28
N CYS A 10 -3.36 62.57 -34.96
CA CYS A 10 -4.12 63.29 -33.91
C CYS A 10 -3.43 63.31 -32.52
N TRP A 11 -3.72 64.34 -31.73
CA TRP A 11 -3.42 64.43 -30.28
C TRP A 11 -4.35 63.50 -29.48
N ARG A 12 -4.10 63.14 -28.21
CA ARG A 12 -3.54 63.95 -27.12
C ARG A 12 -3.00 63.04 -26.00
N GLY A 13 -1.84 63.37 -25.43
CA GLY A 13 -1.33 62.75 -24.19
C GLY A 13 -1.83 63.48 -22.94
N GLU A 14 -1.71 62.81 -21.79
CA GLU A 14 -1.81 63.41 -20.45
C GLU A 14 -0.62 64.38 -20.19
N PRO A 15 -0.69 65.23 -19.16
CA PRO A 15 -0.08 64.82 -17.89
C PRO A 15 -0.82 65.24 -16.62
N SER A 16 -0.34 64.71 -15.50
CA SER A 16 -0.81 64.90 -14.12
C SER A 16 -0.53 66.28 -13.53
N THR A 17 -1.18 66.60 -12.40
CA THR A 17 -0.49 67.03 -11.16
C THR A 17 -1.41 67.15 -9.93
N SER A 18 -0.77 67.01 -8.76
CA SER A 18 -1.21 67.40 -7.42
C SER A 18 -2.13 66.46 -6.62
N SER A 19 -1.84 66.38 -5.32
CA SER A 19 -2.33 65.39 -4.35
C SER A 19 -3.04 66.05 -3.16
N ALA A 20 -3.53 65.18 -2.24
CA ALA A 20 -4.18 65.48 -0.94
C ALA A 20 -5.69 65.80 -1.03
N VAL A 21 -6.57 65.35 -0.13
CA VAL A 21 -6.42 64.73 1.21
C VAL A 21 -7.43 63.54 1.37
N MET A 22 -7.12 62.57 2.25
CA MET A 22 -7.99 61.44 2.70
C MET A 22 -9.29 61.94 3.39
N PRO A 23 -10.45 61.22 3.36
CA PRO A 23 -10.68 59.87 3.96
C PRO A 23 -11.53 58.94 3.03
N VAL A 24 -11.97 57.70 3.34
CA VAL A 24 -12.41 57.02 4.58
C VAL A 24 -12.00 55.53 4.53
N ILE A 25 -11.78 54.93 5.71
CA ILE A 25 -11.40 53.51 5.85
C ILE A 25 -12.58 52.58 5.53
N SER A 26 -12.43 51.78 4.47
CA SER A 26 -13.25 50.60 4.19
C SER A 26 -12.33 49.39 4.10
N LEU A 27 -12.41 48.46 5.07
CA LEU A 27 -11.65 47.21 5.00
C LEU A 27 -12.13 46.37 3.81
N PRO A 28 -11.26 45.97 2.87
CA PRO A 28 -11.61 44.94 1.91
C PRO A 28 -11.68 43.60 2.63
N LEU A 29 -12.83 42.93 2.50
CA LEU A 29 -13.04 41.58 2.98
C LEU A 29 -11.97 40.66 2.36
N LEU A 30 -11.02 40.18 3.16
CA LEU A 30 -9.94 39.33 2.67
C LEU A 30 -10.51 37.95 2.34
N LEU A 31 -10.96 37.79 1.08
CA LEU A 31 -11.44 36.52 0.56
C LEU A 31 -10.24 35.58 0.44
N LEU A 32 -9.90 34.89 1.53
CA LEU A 32 -9.08 33.69 1.46
C LEU A 32 -9.82 32.68 0.59
N ALA A 33 -9.51 32.68 -0.70
CA ALA A 33 -9.69 31.54 -1.55
C ALA A 33 -8.75 30.44 -1.03
N THR A 34 -9.18 29.73 0.01
CA THR A 34 -8.65 28.41 0.34
C THR A 34 -8.91 27.55 -0.88
N LEU A 35 -7.87 27.45 -1.72
CA LEU A 35 -7.81 26.46 -2.77
C LEU A 35 -7.81 25.10 -2.05
N MET A 36 -9.01 24.55 -1.84
CA MET A 36 -9.18 23.12 -1.66
C MET A 36 -8.61 22.50 -2.92
N MET A 37 -7.33 22.14 -2.85
CA MET A 37 -6.80 21.03 -3.59
C MET A 37 -7.70 19.87 -3.22
N ALA A 38 -8.69 19.60 -4.08
CA ALA A 38 -9.45 18.37 -4.04
C ALA A 38 -8.47 17.26 -4.38
N THR A 39 -7.74 16.81 -3.36
CA THR A 39 -7.00 15.57 -3.40
C THR A 39 -8.03 14.50 -3.71
N CYS A 40 -8.03 14.00 -4.94
CA CYS A 40 -8.68 12.74 -5.24
C CYS A 40 -7.87 11.60 -4.60
N ALA A 41 -7.81 11.61 -3.27
CA ALA A 41 -7.71 10.39 -2.51
C ALA A 41 -9.02 9.62 -2.76
N THR A 42 -9.04 8.88 -3.87
CA THR A 42 -9.77 7.61 -3.86
C THR A 42 -9.21 6.85 -2.66
N GLY A 43 -10.01 6.67 -1.61
CA GLY A 43 -9.52 6.10 -0.35
C GLY A 43 -8.80 4.79 -0.62
N ASP A 44 -7.58 4.63 -0.10
CA ASP A 44 -6.82 3.38 -0.19
C ASP A 44 -7.49 2.23 0.64
N ASP A 45 -8.67 2.51 1.20
CA ASP A 45 -9.57 1.58 1.90
C ASP A 45 -10.29 0.61 0.93
N ASP A 46 -10.68 1.08 -0.27
CA ASP A 46 -11.41 0.30 -1.30
C ASP A 46 -10.50 -0.57 -2.19
N LEU A 47 -9.21 -0.69 -1.86
CA LEU A 47 -8.27 -1.50 -2.65
C LEU A 47 -8.62 -3.00 -2.52
N PRO A 48 -8.47 -3.80 -3.59
CA PRO A 48 -8.69 -5.25 -3.52
C PRO A 48 -7.55 -5.94 -2.75
N ASN A 49 -7.88 -6.97 -1.97
CA ASN A 49 -6.90 -7.90 -1.41
C ASN A 49 -6.39 -8.84 -2.52
N LEU A 50 -5.20 -8.55 -3.04
CA LEU A 50 -4.52 -9.32 -4.07
C LEU A 50 -3.99 -10.68 -3.58
N ALA A 51 -3.86 -10.88 -2.27
CA ALA A 51 -3.39 -12.14 -1.68
C ALA A 51 -4.50 -13.21 -1.62
N LEU A 52 -5.77 -12.80 -1.66
CA LEU A 52 -6.93 -13.69 -1.46
C LEU A 52 -6.87 -14.92 -2.38
N ARG A 53 -6.77 -16.10 -1.77
CA ARG A 53 -6.70 -17.44 -2.40
C ARG A 53 -5.54 -17.63 -3.38
N GLN A 54 -4.48 -16.85 -3.24
CA GLN A 54 -3.26 -16.99 -4.02
C GLN A 54 -2.44 -18.22 -3.61
N ALA A 55 -1.46 -18.58 -4.43
CA ALA A 55 -0.48 -19.59 -4.08
C ALA A 55 0.42 -19.10 -2.93
N THR A 56 0.61 -19.93 -1.91
CA THR A 56 1.45 -19.62 -0.76
C THR A 56 2.47 -20.72 -0.49
N TYR A 57 3.59 -20.31 0.10
CA TYR A 57 4.75 -21.11 0.41
C TYR A 57 5.21 -20.78 1.82
N ALA A 58 5.82 -21.73 2.53
CA ALA A 58 6.30 -21.52 3.88
C ALA A 58 7.51 -22.40 4.19
N SER A 59 8.40 -21.92 5.04
CA SER A 59 9.61 -22.64 5.46
C SER A 59 9.33 -24.03 6.03
N SER A 60 8.24 -24.16 6.79
CA SER A 60 7.75 -25.40 7.41
C SER A 60 6.24 -25.30 7.68
N VAL A 61 5.58 -26.42 7.96
CA VAL A 61 4.13 -26.47 8.26
C VAL A 61 3.88 -27.40 9.43
N ASN A 62 3.27 -26.89 10.49
CA ASN A 62 2.98 -27.68 11.68
C ASN A 62 1.77 -28.59 11.47
N TRP A 63 1.93 -29.88 11.79
CA TRP A 63 0.80 -30.78 12.04
C TRP A 63 0.34 -30.62 13.49
N THR A 64 -0.97 -30.52 13.72
CA THR A 64 -1.55 -30.50 15.06
C THR A 64 -2.52 -31.66 15.27
N TRP A 65 -2.42 -32.30 16.43
CA TRP A 65 -3.34 -33.34 16.88
C TRP A 65 -4.73 -32.79 17.24
N GLU A 66 -4.82 -31.51 17.61
CA GLU A 66 -6.07 -30.83 18.01
C GLU A 66 -7.16 -30.91 16.93
N VAL A 67 -6.77 -30.77 15.65
CA VAL A 67 -7.64 -30.92 14.48
C VAL A 67 -7.18 -32.04 13.53
N SER A 68 -6.19 -32.84 13.96
CA SER A 68 -5.60 -33.97 13.21
C SER A 68 -5.15 -33.65 11.78
N THR A 69 -4.67 -32.43 11.52
CA THR A 69 -4.26 -31.97 10.18
C THR A 69 -3.12 -30.94 10.24
N TYR A 70 -2.60 -30.56 9.07
CA TYR A 70 -1.57 -29.55 8.88
C TYR A 70 -2.15 -28.15 8.79
N LEU A 71 -1.48 -27.18 9.43
CA LEU A 71 -1.83 -25.76 9.46
C LEU A 71 -1.20 -25.03 8.27
N TYR A 72 -1.62 -25.40 7.06
CA TYR A 72 -1.05 -24.96 5.78
C TYR A 72 -1.04 -23.43 5.56
N PRO A 73 -0.06 -22.89 4.80
CA PRO A 73 0.02 -21.44 4.53
C PRO A 73 -1.13 -20.91 3.66
N GLY A 74 -1.95 -21.78 3.06
CA GLY A 74 -3.15 -21.37 2.32
C GLY A 74 -4.23 -20.77 3.22
N TYR A 75 -4.27 -21.16 4.50
CA TYR A 75 -5.21 -20.60 5.48
C TYR A 75 -4.93 -19.13 5.80
N ALA A 76 -3.68 -18.66 5.63
CA ALA A 76 -3.35 -17.26 5.85
C ALA A 76 -3.77 -16.32 4.71
N VAL A 77 -4.48 -16.83 3.69
CA VAL A 77 -4.97 -16.03 2.57
C VAL A 77 -6.38 -16.45 2.14
N ASP A 78 -7.13 -17.17 2.98
CA ASP A 78 -8.44 -17.70 2.58
C ASP A 78 -9.57 -16.66 2.63
N GLY A 79 -9.32 -15.53 3.31
CA GLY A 79 -10.23 -14.40 3.48
C GLY A 79 -10.89 -14.32 4.86
N VAL A 80 -10.61 -15.25 5.78
CA VAL A 80 -11.17 -15.27 7.13
C VAL A 80 -10.24 -14.49 8.09
N THR A 81 -10.71 -13.35 8.57
CA THR A 81 -9.94 -12.45 9.45
C THR A 81 -10.18 -12.68 10.94
N GLU A 82 -11.14 -13.54 11.29
CA GLU A 82 -11.45 -13.93 12.66
C GLU A 82 -10.73 -15.21 13.04
N TYR A 83 -10.16 -15.25 14.24
CA TYR A 83 -9.48 -16.46 14.71
C TYR A 83 -10.51 -17.53 15.15
N PRO A 84 -10.47 -18.76 14.59
CA PRO A 84 -11.34 -19.85 15.03
C PRO A 84 -10.94 -20.35 16.42
N SER A 85 -11.79 -20.09 17.42
CA SER A 85 -11.62 -20.56 18.80
C SER A 85 -12.86 -21.33 19.27
N PRO A 86 -12.74 -22.61 19.67
CA PRO A 86 -11.56 -23.47 19.55
C PRO A 86 -11.19 -23.75 18.08
N LEU A 87 -9.99 -24.28 17.83
CA LEU A 87 -9.64 -24.78 16.50
C LEU A 87 -10.49 -26.00 16.18
N HIS A 88 -11.13 -25.98 15.02
CA HIS A 88 -11.91 -27.11 14.52
C HIS A 88 -11.63 -27.34 13.04
N ALA A 89 -11.59 -28.59 12.60
CA ALA A 89 -11.20 -28.95 11.22
C ALA A 89 -12.11 -28.31 10.14
N SER A 90 -13.36 -27.98 10.49
CA SER A 90 -14.33 -27.33 9.59
C SER A 90 -14.29 -25.80 9.58
N THR A 91 -13.55 -25.17 10.50
CA THR A 91 -13.42 -23.70 10.63
C THR A 91 -11.95 -23.27 10.59
N LEU A 92 -11.07 -24.14 10.11
CA LEU A 92 -9.63 -23.98 10.19
C LEU A 92 -9.16 -22.82 9.30
N SER A 93 -8.72 -21.73 9.94
CA SER A 93 -8.14 -20.53 9.33
C SER A 93 -6.97 -20.05 10.19
N LEU A 94 -5.87 -20.79 10.14
CA LEU A 94 -4.60 -20.44 10.80
C LEU A 94 -3.45 -21.11 10.04
N PHE A 95 -2.47 -20.32 9.61
CA PHE A 95 -1.14 -20.85 9.27
C PHE A 95 -0.29 -20.97 10.53
N HIS A 96 0.49 -22.05 10.64
CA HIS A 96 1.47 -22.25 11.71
C HIS A 96 2.68 -23.03 11.19
N SER A 97 3.89 -22.48 11.34
CA SER A 97 5.16 -23.15 11.04
C SER A 97 5.51 -24.19 12.11
N GLU A 98 6.45 -25.09 11.84
CA GLU A 98 6.96 -25.97 12.90
C GLU A 98 7.60 -25.17 14.04
N ALA A 99 7.55 -25.72 15.27
CA ALA A 99 8.19 -25.12 16.44
C ALA A 99 9.72 -25.24 16.43
N SER A 100 10.25 -26.21 15.67
CA SER A 100 11.66 -26.46 15.40
C SER A 100 12.28 -25.50 14.38
N ASP A 101 11.47 -24.78 13.61
CA ASP A 101 11.94 -23.82 12.62
C ASP A 101 12.42 -22.55 13.33
N PRO A 102 13.71 -22.17 13.25
CA PRO A 102 14.28 -21.08 14.05
C PRO A 102 13.97 -19.69 13.51
N THR A 103 13.62 -19.59 12.23
CA THR A 103 13.46 -18.32 11.48
C THR A 103 12.38 -18.46 10.39
N PRO A 104 11.17 -18.88 10.76
CA PRO A 104 10.13 -19.26 9.82
C PRO A 104 9.61 -18.09 8.99
N TRP A 105 9.14 -18.41 7.80
CA TRP A 105 8.55 -17.46 6.87
C TRP A 105 7.34 -18.04 6.15
N ILE A 106 6.47 -17.14 5.70
CA ILE A 106 5.42 -17.38 4.71
C ILE A 106 5.63 -16.41 3.54
N SER A 107 5.45 -16.89 2.31
CA SER A 107 5.47 -16.07 1.11
C SER A 107 4.22 -16.30 0.28
N VAL A 108 3.60 -15.20 -0.16
CA VAL A 108 2.48 -15.17 -1.09
C VAL A 108 3.00 -14.84 -2.48
N ASP A 109 2.61 -15.65 -3.48
CA ASP A 109 2.77 -15.34 -4.89
C ASP A 109 1.49 -14.67 -5.41
N LEU A 110 1.52 -13.37 -5.67
CA LEU A 110 0.37 -12.62 -6.20
C LEU A 110 0.02 -13.00 -7.66
N GLY A 111 0.73 -13.94 -8.28
CA GLY A 111 0.53 -14.40 -9.66
C GLY A 111 1.07 -13.44 -10.72
N ALA A 112 1.00 -12.13 -10.48
CA ALA A 112 1.55 -11.08 -11.34
C ALA A 112 2.19 -9.94 -10.52
N VAL A 113 3.03 -9.13 -11.16
CA VAL A 113 3.66 -7.97 -10.52
C VAL A 113 2.59 -6.95 -10.15
N ALA A 114 2.56 -6.57 -8.87
CA ALA A 114 1.64 -5.61 -8.30
C ALA A 114 2.35 -4.34 -7.82
N LEU A 115 1.57 -3.27 -7.69
CA LEU A 115 1.88 -2.05 -6.95
C LEU A 115 1.17 -2.15 -5.60
N VAL A 116 1.89 -2.70 -4.61
CA VAL A 116 1.38 -2.92 -3.26
C VAL A 116 1.36 -1.61 -2.49
N LYS A 117 0.19 -1.26 -1.98
CA LYS A 117 -0.14 -0.03 -1.26
C LYS A 117 -0.15 -0.19 0.25
N ARG A 118 -0.63 -1.35 0.72
CA ARG A 118 -0.77 -1.66 2.14
C ARG A 118 -0.72 -3.17 2.35
N VAL A 119 -0.10 -3.62 3.43
CA VAL A 119 -0.21 -5.01 3.90
C VAL A 119 -0.87 -5.00 5.28
N VAL A 120 -1.75 -5.97 5.54
CA VAL A 120 -2.32 -6.20 6.87
C VAL A 120 -1.94 -7.60 7.30
N ILE A 121 -1.34 -7.72 8.49
CA ILE A 121 -0.98 -9.00 9.11
C ILE A 121 -1.90 -9.18 10.31
N ILE A 122 -2.64 -10.28 10.38
CA ILE A 122 -3.58 -10.59 11.46
C ILE A 122 -3.03 -11.75 12.28
N ASN A 123 -2.80 -11.53 13.57
CA ASN A 123 -2.24 -12.55 14.46
C ASN A 123 -3.33 -13.49 14.99
N ARG A 124 -2.89 -14.66 15.46
CA ARG A 124 -3.62 -15.55 16.36
C ARG A 124 -4.17 -14.75 17.56
N ARG A 125 -5.36 -15.09 18.07
CA ARG A 125 -6.08 -14.26 19.07
C ARG A 125 -6.26 -14.88 20.46
N ASP A 126 -6.39 -16.19 20.57
CA ASP A 126 -6.60 -16.92 21.82
C ASP A 126 -5.34 -16.97 22.71
N CYS A 127 -4.15 -17.14 22.12
CA CYS A 127 -2.89 -17.19 22.86
C CYS A 127 -1.70 -16.72 22.01
N CYS A 128 -0.56 -16.62 22.70
CA CYS A 128 0.76 -16.75 22.07
C CYS A 128 1.07 -15.65 21.04
N GLN A 129 0.43 -14.49 21.20
CA GLN A 129 0.54 -13.34 20.29
C GLN A 129 1.98 -12.80 20.26
N ASP A 130 2.70 -12.96 21.37
CA ASP A 130 4.11 -12.65 21.58
C ASP A 130 5.09 -13.49 20.74
N ARG A 131 4.61 -14.49 19.99
CA ARG A 131 5.42 -15.18 18.96
C ARG A 131 5.63 -14.32 17.70
N LEU A 132 4.73 -13.37 17.42
CA LEU A 132 4.82 -12.52 16.23
C LEU A 132 5.64 -11.24 16.52
N ARG A 133 6.95 -11.47 16.70
CA ARG A 133 8.00 -10.48 16.97
C ARG A 133 9.12 -10.55 15.94
N ASN A 134 9.92 -9.49 15.87
CA ASN A 134 11.07 -9.39 14.98
C ASN A 134 10.68 -9.71 13.52
N ALA A 135 9.49 -9.25 13.12
CA ALA A 135 8.94 -9.50 11.81
C ALA A 135 9.58 -8.59 10.75
N GLU A 136 9.94 -9.18 9.62
CA GLU A 136 10.42 -8.52 8.40
C GLU A 136 9.41 -8.78 7.28
N LEU A 137 8.99 -7.72 6.60
CA LEU A 137 8.16 -7.79 5.40
C LEU A 137 9.00 -7.40 4.17
N ARG A 138 9.03 -8.29 3.18
CA ARG A 138 9.79 -8.14 1.94
C ARG A 138 8.87 -8.23 0.74
N ILE A 139 9.06 -7.33 -0.23
CA ILE A 139 8.24 -7.26 -1.45
C ILE A 139 9.16 -7.10 -2.65
N GLY A 140 8.98 -7.95 -3.67
CA GLY A 140 9.77 -7.87 -4.90
C GLY A 140 9.39 -8.93 -5.93
N ASN A 141 10.31 -9.24 -6.84
CA ASN A 141 10.07 -10.10 -8.00
C ASN A 141 10.89 -11.42 -7.98
N VAL A 142 11.72 -11.64 -6.97
CA VAL A 142 12.41 -12.93 -6.78
C VAL A 142 11.44 -13.93 -6.17
N SER A 143 11.38 -15.12 -6.77
CA SER A 143 10.54 -16.23 -6.31
C SER A 143 11.02 -16.78 -4.98
N ILE A 144 10.13 -16.82 -3.98
CA ILE A 144 10.41 -17.36 -2.65
C ILE A 144 9.51 -18.58 -2.43
N THR A 145 10.02 -19.75 -2.79
CA THR A 145 9.35 -21.03 -2.58
C THR A 145 10.29 -22.03 -1.92
N ASN A 146 9.71 -23.06 -1.31
CA ASN A 146 10.43 -24.19 -0.71
C ASN A 146 11.36 -24.91 -1.72
N ALA A 147 11.05 -24.80 -3.02
CA ALA A 147 11.80 -25.40 -4.12
C ALA A 147 12.73 -24.41 -4.85
N ALA A 148 12.73 -23.12 -4.51
CA ALA A 148 13.54 -22.09 -5.15
C ALA A 148 15.00 -22.09 -4.66
N GLY A 149 15.68 -23.22 -4.87
CA GLY A 149 17.13 -23.29 -5.05
C GLY A 149 18.02 -22.92 -3.86
N GLY A 150 18.08 -23.79 -2.83
CA GLY A 150 19.30 -24.04 -2.03
C GLY A 150 19.94 -22.88 -1.26
N GLY A 151 19.32 -21.70 -1.22
CA GLY A 151 19.76 -20.59 -0.38
C GLY A 151 19.46 -20.82 1.10
N ASP A 152 20.12 -20.06 1.98
CA ASP A 152 19.83 -20.12 3.42
C ASP A 152 18.42 -19.58 3.70
N THR A 153 17.47 -20.51 3.88
CA THR A 153 16.08 -20.20 4.21
C THR A 153 15.93 -19.46 5.54
N ARG A 154 16.98 -19.41 6.37
CA ARG A 154 17.02 -18.59 7.58
C ARG A 154 17.12 -17.09 7.32
N ASN A 155 17.59 -16.70 6.14
CA ASN A 155 17.73 -15.29 5.79
C ASN A 155 17.26 -14.98 4.38
N ILE A 156 15.95 -14.76 4.24
CA ILE A 156 15.34 -14.38 2.96
C ILE A 156 15.76 -12.94 2.61
N THR A 157 16.72 -12.79 1.69
CA THR A 157 17.26 -11.48 1.28
C THR A 157 17.01 -11.12 -0.19
N GLY A 158 16.50 -12.06 -1.00
CA GLY A 158 16.31 -11.88 -2.44
C GLY A 158 15.32 -10.78 -2.85
N ASN A 159 14.42 -10.37 -1.95
CA ASN A 159 13.50 -9.25 -2.16
C ASN A 159 13.80 -8.10 -1.16
N PRO A 160 13.65 -6.82 -1.58
CA PRO A 160 13.82 -5.65 -0.71
C PRO A 160 13.03 -5.74 0.59
N LEU A 161 13.68 -5.37 1.70
CA LEU A 161 13.03 -5.12 2.98
C LEU A 161 12.21 -3.84 2.87
N VAL A 162 10.88 -3.92 3.03
CA VAL A 162 9.97 -2.78 2.90
C VAL A 162 9.39 -2.32 4.23
N TRP A 163 9.41 -3.19 5.24
CA TRP A 163 9.06 -2.89 6.63
C TRP A 163 9.73 -3.88 7.57
N GLN A 164 10.09 -3.41 8.76
CA GLN A 164 10.59 -4.22 9.86
C GLN A 164 9.90 -3.75 11.14
N GLN A 165 9.59 -4.70 12.02
CA GLN A 165 8.96 -4.44 13.31
C GLN A 165 9.93 -3.80 14.32
N ASP A 166 9.44 -2.86 15.13
CA ASP A 166 10.21 -2.25 16.21
C ASP A 166 10.66 -3.28 17.25
N ALA A 167 11.94 -3.20 17.65
CA ALA A 167 12.55 -4.12 18.60
C ALA A 167 11.80 -4.14 19.95
N GLY A 168 11.65 -5.34 20.53
CA GLY A 168 10.95 -5.56 21.80
C GLY A 168 9.42 -5.52 21.74
N THR A 169 8.82 -5.08 20.62
CA THR A 169 7.36 -5.11 20.40
C THR A 169 6.89 -6.48 19.87
N TYR A 170 5.57 -6.70 19.84
CA TYR A 170 4.91 -7.82 19.16
C TYR A 170 3.62 -7.33 18.49
N ILE A 171 3.15 -8.02 17.45
CA ILE A 171 1.84 -7.75 16.86
C ILE A 171 0.79 -8.40 17.76
N ASN A 172 0.06 -7.65 18.57
CA ASN A 172 -0.95 -8.25 19.47
C ASN A 172 -2.20 -8.73 18.70
N ALA A 173 -2.80 -7.83 17.92
CA ALA A 173 -4.06 -8.06 17.23
C ALA A 173 -3.86 -8.18 15.71
N SER A 174 -3.40 -7.09 15.11
CA SER A 174 -3.01 -6.99 13.71
C SER A 174 -2.00 -5.85 13.57
N ALA A 175 -1.26 -5.84 12.46
CA ALA A 175 -0.45 -4.71 12.04
C ALA A 175 -0.88 -4.29 10.65
N THR A 176 -1.15 -2.99 10.49
CA THR A 176 -1.43 -2.37 9.20
C THR A 176 -0.20 -1.59 8.76
N ILE A 177 0.37 -1.97 7.63
CA ILE A 177 1.63 -1.45 7.09
C ILE A 177 1.31 -0.68 5.79
N PRO A 178 1.06 0.63 5.86
CA PRO A 178 0.84 1.46 4.67
C PRO A 178 2.16 1.80 3.97
N PHE A 179 2.10 2.10 2.67
CA PHE A 179 3.24 2.55 1.89
C PHE A 179 2.89 3.83 1.09
N ASP A 180 3.43 4.97 1.50
CA ASP A 180 3.27 6.27 0.81
C ASP A 180 3.67 6.18 -0.68
N THR A 181 4.75 5.45 -0.94
CA THR A 181 5.19 5.05 -2.29
C THR A 181 4.94 3.55 -2.45
N PRO A 182 4.06 3.12 -3.40
CA PRO A 182 3.74 1.72 -3.61
C PRO A 182 4.98 0.85 -3.86
N LYS A 183 5.00 -0.34 -3.27
CA LYS A 183 6.09 -1.30 -3.45
C LYS A 183 5.80 -2.19 -4.66
N VAL A 184 6.75 -2.29 -5.58
CA VAL A 184 6.61 -3.09 -6.81
C VAL A 184 7.06 -4.53 -6.51
N GLY A 185 6.15 -5.49 -6.66
CA GLY A 185 6.50 -6.90 -6.49
C GLY A 185 5.37 -7.86 -6.86
N ARG A 186 5.75 -9.07 -7.28
CA ARG A 186 4.86 -10.25 -7.38
C ARG A 186 4.86 -11.07 -6.09
N TRP A 187 5.95 -11.04 -5.33
CA TRP A 187 6.15 -11.85 -4.12
C TRP A 187 6.09 -10.97 -2.88
N VAL A 188 5.31 -11.40 -1.89
CA VAL A 188 5.21 -10.77 -0.56
C VAL A 188 5.58 -11.80 0.48
N THR A 189 6.69 -11.58 1.18
CA THR A 189 7.23 -12.52 2.17
C THR A 189 7.25 -11.89 3.56
N LEU A 190 6.66 -12.58 4.53
CA LEU A 190 6.75 -12.28 5.95
C LEU A 190 7.68 -13.32 6.60
N GLN A 191 8.78 -12.87 7.20
CA GLN A 191 9.69 -13.71 7.98
C GLN A 191 9.77 -13.18 9.41
N ILE A 192 9.84 -14.07 10.41
CA ILE A 192 10.23 -13.69 11.78
C ILE A 192 11.63 -14.23 12.09
N LYS A 193 12.39 -13.49 12.91
CA LYS A 193 13.74 -13.88 13.34
C LYS A 193 13.74 -14.59 14.70
N GLN A 194 12.75 -15.43 14.95
CA GLN A 194 12.60 -16.30 16.13
C GLN A 194 11.65 -17.48 15.81
N PRO A 195 11.65 -18.58 16.59
CA PRO A 195 10.85 -19.74 16.25
C PRO A 195 9.32 -19.53 16.26
N THR A 196 8.62 -20.39 15.50
CA THR A 196 7.15 -20.47 15.42
C THR A 196 6.43 -19.23 14.84
N LEU A 197 6.29 -19.18 13.51
CA LEU A 197 5.40 -18.21 12.85
C LEU A 197 3.98 -18.75 12.85
N GLN A 198 3.03 -17.94 13.31
CA GLN A 198 1.61 -18.22 13.22
C GLN A 198 0.87 -16.92 12.84
N ILE A 199 -0.06 -17.00 11.90
CA ILE A 199 -0.95 -15.89 11.52
C ILE A 199 -2.32 -16.44 11.09
N THR A 200 -3.37 -15.69 11.39
CA THR A 200 -4.73 -15.99 10.91
C THR A 200 -4.84 -15.62 9.43
N GLU A 201 -4.37 -14.43 9.04
CA GLU A 201 -4.51 -13.90 7.66
C GLU A 201 -3.39 -12.88 7.36
N ILE A 202 -2.90 -12.85 6.11
CA ILE A 202 -2.08 -11.80 5.53
C ILE A 202 -2.74 -11.25 4.26
N GLN A 203 -3.11 -9.97 4.30
CA GLN A 203 -3.81 -9.29 3.22
C GLN A 203 -2.87 -8.32 2.51
N VAL A 204 -2.91 -8.31 1.17
CA VAL A 204 -2.03 -7.49 0.33
C VAL A 204 -2.89 -6.60 -0.55
N PHE A 205 -2.98 -5.32 -0.19
CA PHE A 205 -3.83 -4.35 -0.86
C PHE A 205 -3.05 -3.55 -1.90
N GLY A 206 -3.62 -3.43 -3.10
CA GLY A 206 -2.99 -2.74 -4.22
C GLY A 206 -3.65 -3.07 -5.55
N TYR A 207 -2.89 -3.00 -6.64
CA TYR A 207 -3.36 -3.34 -7.98
C TYR A 207 -2.23 -3.89 -8.84
N TYR A 208 -2.54 -4.78 -9.78
CA TYR A 208 -1.55 -5.31 -10.73
C TYR A 208 -0.96 -4.20 -11.61
N ALA A 209 0.33 -4.27 -11.91
CA ALA A 209 1.01 -3.24 -12.69
C ALA A 209 0.40 -3.07 -14.11
N ALA A 210 -0.15 -4.15 -14.68
CA ALA A 210 -0.89 -4.11 -15.95
C ALA A 210 -2.21 -3.33 -15.84
N SER A 211 -2.99 -3.51 -14.78
CA SER A 211 -4.24 -2.76 -14.57
C SER A 211 -3.99 -1.32 -14.10
N ALA A 212 -2.85 -1.04 -13.45
CA ALA A 212 -2.41 0.32 -13.12
C ALA A 212 -2.33 1.23 -14.35
N GLY A 213 -1.76 0.71 -15.45
CA GLY A 213 -1.66 1.43 -16.72
C GLY A 213 -3.04 1.76 -17.29
N GLN A 214 -3.95 0.79 -17.28
CA GLN A 214 -5.33 0.96 -17.74
C GLN A 214 -6.12 1.94 -16.86
N GLN A 215 -6.02 1.87 -15.54
CA GLN A 215 -6.66 2.82 -14.62
C GLN A 215 -6.12 4.25 -14.80
N ARG A 216 -4.79 4.43 -14.94
CA ARG A 216 -4.19 5.75 -15.23
C ARG A 216 -4.67 6.32 -16.56
N LEU A 217 -4.87 5.50 -17.58
CA LEU A 217 -5.45 5.91 -18.86
C LEU A 217 -6.94 6.28 -18.70
N TYR A 218 -7.73 5.45 -18.02
CA TYR A 218 -9.16 5.68 -17.77
C TYR A 218 -9.44 6.99 -17.02
N ILE A 219 -8.68 7.25 -15.93
CA ILE A 219 -8.77 8.49 -15.16
C ILE A 219 -8.37 9.69 -16.03
N ARG A 220 -7.30 9.59 -16.84
CA ARG A 220 -6.91 10.66 -17.77
C ARG A 220 -8.01 10.96 -18.78
N CYS A 221 -8.59 9.95 -19.43
CA CYS A 221 -9.68 10.13 -20.39
C CYS A 221 -10.86 10.86 -19.75
N ASN A 222 -11.33 10.43 -18.57
CA ASN A 222 -12.44 11.09 -17.88
C ASN A 222 -12.09 12.52 -17.42
N SER A 223 -10.84 12.78 -17.01
CA SER A 223 -10.39 14.14 -16.65
C SER A 223 -10.33 15.10 -17.85
N SER A 224 -10.11 14.59 -19.06
CA SER A 224 -10.07 15.39 -20.29
C SER A 224 -11.45 15.73 -20.89
N GLY A 225 -12.54 15.15 -20.35
CA GLY A 225 -13.90 15.23 -20.92
C GLY A 225 -14.67 16.55 -20.74
N ARG A 226 -14.15 17.55 -20.00
CA ARG A 226 -14.82 18.85 -19.79
C ARG A 226 -14.24 19.96 -20.66
N ARG A 227 -14.50 19.90 -21.97
CA ARG A 227 -14.60 21.11 -22.80
C ARG A 227 -16.07 21.33 -23.18
N ARG A 228 -16.71 22.32 -22.57
CA ARG A 228 -18.04 22.78 -23.02
C ARG A 228 -17.89 23.37 -24.44
N PRO A 229 -18.79 23.05 -25.38
CA PRO A 229 -18.88 23.82 -26.61
C PRO A 229 -19.28 25.27 -26.28
N ARG A 230 -18.79 26.21 -27.09
CA ARG A 230 -19.31 27.57 -27.20
C ARG A 230 -20.31 27.63 -28.34
#